data_AF-A0A9P4Y127-F1
#
_entry.id   AF-A0A9P4Y127-F1
#
_cell.length_a   1.000
_cell.length_b   1.000
_cell.length_c   1.000
_cell.angle_alpha   90.00
_cell.angle_beta   90.00
_cell.angle_gamma   90.00
#
_symmetry.space_group_name_H-M   'P 1'
#
loop_
_entity.id
_entity.type
_entity.pdbx_description
1 polymer ?
#
loop_
_entity_poly.entity_id
_entity_poly.type
_entity_poly.pdbx_seq_one_letter_code
_entity_poly.pdbx_strand_id
1 'polypeptide(L)'
;FAKDVLPYSEQKDALKNLVQTYLATFAELGIETWLMHGSLLGWWWGQKVLPWDTDIDVQVTEESMHYLASYYNMSTFHYKTSRMPYGKYYMLEVNPNYINREQTDTSNVIDARWIDTDSGMFIDITTVRYNLTHPAGEGILSCKDGHEFRDT
;
A
#
# COMPACT_ATOMS: atom_id res chain seq x y z
N PHE A 1 6.50 19.61 4.86
CA PHE A 1 5.56 18.57 4.42
C PHE A 1 4.14 19.12 4.53
N ALA A 2 3.24 18.69 3.63
CA ALA A 2 1.94 19.28 3.28
C ALA A 2 1.29 20.16 4.37
N LYS A 3 1.02 21.43 4.04
CA LYS A 3 0.46 22.41 4.98
C LYS A 3 -1.07 22.39 5.04
N ASP A 4 -1.70 22.00 3.93
CA ASP A 4 -3.14 22.08 3.73
C ASP A 4 -3.64 20.79 3.06
N VAL A 5 -4.89 20.42 3.36
CA VAL A 5 -5.57 19.30 2.70
C VAL A 5 -5.87 19.69 1.25
N LEU A 6 -5.48 18.84 0.29
CA LEU A 6 -5.75 19.08 -1.11
C LEU A 6 -7.25 19.18 -1.39
N PRO A 7 -7.68 19.99 -2.37
CA PRO A 7 -9.04 19.95 -2.89
C PRO A 7 -9.39 18.53 -3.37
N TYR A 8 -10.63 18.12 -3.19
CA TYR A 8 -11.09 16.75 -3.49
C TYR A 8 -10.82 16.28 -4.94
N SER A 9 -10.91 17.18 -5.93
CA SER A 9 -10.56 16.85 -7.31
C SER A 9 -9.07 16.52 -7.47
N GLU A 10 -8.21 17.27 -6.80
CA GLU A 10 -6.75 17.07 -6.82
C GLU A 10 -6.37 15.80 -6.06
N GLN A 11 -7.06 15.49 -4.95
CA GLN A 11 -6.89 14.22 -4.26
C GLN A 11 -7.16 13.03 -5.19
N LYS A 12 -8.26 13.06 -5.96
CA LYS A 12 -8.58 11.98 -6.90
C LYS A 12 -7.53 11.78 -7.98
N ASP A 13 -6.96 12.87 -8.50
CA ASP A 13 -5.92 12.77 -9.52
C ASP A 13 -4.59 12.29 -8.92
N ALA A 14 -4.27 12.71 -7.69
CA ALA A 14 -3.15 12.18 -6.93
C ALA A 14 -3.30 10.68 -6.65
N LEU A 15 -4.47 10.21 -6.20
CA LEU A 15 -4.75 8.78 -5.97
C LEU A 15 -4.55 7.95 -7.24
N LYS A 16 -5.04 8.41 -8.40
CA LYS A 16 -4.80 7.72 -9.68
C LYS A 16 -3.31 7.62 -10.02
N ASN A 17 -2.56 8.71 -9.82
CA ASN A 17 -1.13 8.71 -10.10
C ASN A 17 -0.36 7.83 -9.10
N LEU A 18 -0.77 7.83 -7.83
CA LEU A 18 -0.24 6.93 -6.79
C LEU A 18 -0.40 5.47 -7.19
N VAL A 19 -1.62 5.00 -7.53
CA VAL A 19 -1.85 3.61 -7.96
C VAL A 19 -0.98 3.26 -9.17
N GLN A 20 -0.93 4.14 -10.17
CA GLN A 20 -0.20 3.86 -11.41
C GLN A 20 1.31 3.73 -11.17
N THR A 21 1.89 4.63 -10.37
CA THR A 21 3.33 4.61 -10.06
C THR A 21 3.70 3.50 -9.09
N TYR A 22 2.82 3.20 -8.14
CA TYR A 22 2.97 2.05 -7.24
C TYR A 22 3.00 0.74 -8.02
N LEU A 23 1.97 0.46 -8.82
CA LEU A 23 1.88 -0.79 -9.59
C LEU A 23 3.02 -0.92 -10.60
N ALA A 24 3.42 0.18 -11.25
CA ALA A 24 4.56 0.17 -12.16
C ALA A 24 5.87 -0.18 -11.43
N THR A 25 6.13 0.44 -10.28
CA THR A 25 7.33 0.17 -9.48
C THR A 25 7.33 -1.27 -8.97
N PHE A 26 6.22 -1.74 -8.40
CA PHE A 26 6.16 -3.09 -7.82
C PHE A 26 6.27 -4.17 -8.89
N ALA A 27 5.73 -3.93 -10.10
CA ALA A 27 5.95 -4.80 -11.25
C ALA A 27 7.42 -4.83 -11.70
N GLU A 28 8.11 -3.68 -11.73
CA GLU A 28 9.54 -3.59 -12.08
C GLU A 28 10.42 -4.29 -11.04
N LEU A 29 10.07 -4.19 -9.75
CA LEU A 29 10.76 -4.88 -8.66
C LEU A 29 10.46 -6.38 -8.57
N GLY A 30 9.50 -6.88 -9.36
CA GLY A 30 9.07 -8.28 -9.32
C GLY A 30 8.31 -8.66 -8.05
N ILE A 31 7.63 -7.69 -7.42
CA ILE A 31 6.91 -7.87 -6.16
C ILE A 31 5.44 -8.12 -6.44
N GLU A 32 4.94 -9.23 -5.90
CA GLU A 32 3.51 -9.53 -5.93
C GLU A 32 2.75 -8.65 -4.94
N THR A 33 1.67 -8.04 -5.42
CA THR A 33 0.80 -7.17 -4.65
C THR A 33 -0.63 -7.21 -5.18
N TRP A 34 -1.61 -6.93 -4.33
CA TRP A 34 -3.01 -6.83 -4.71
C TRP A 34 -3.70 -5.69 -3.98
N LEU A 35 -4.78 -5.19 -4.59
CA LEU A 35 -5.66 -4.19 -4.00
C LEU A 35 -6.48 -4.82 -2.87
N MET A 36 -6.80 -4.02 -1.85
CA MET A 36 -7.60 -4.45 -0.71
C MET A 36 -8.76 -3.49 -0.39
N HIS A 37 -9.66 -3.92 0.49
CA HIS A 37 -10.76 -3.12 1.05
C HIS A 37 -11.56 -2.33 -0.02
N GLY A 38 -11.72 -1.01 0.18
CA GLY A 38 -12.43 -0.12 -0.74
C GLY A 38 -11.76 -0.02 -2.11
N SER A 39 -10.43 -0.12 -2.16
CA SER A 39 -9.67 -0.08 -3.42
C SER A 39 -9.98 -1.26 -4.33
N LEU A 40 -10.06 -2.47 -3.77
CA LEU A 40 -10.46 -3.67 -4.51
C LEU A 40 -11.91 -3.58 -4.99
N LEU A 41 -12.80 -3.08 -4.13
CA LEU A 41 -14.22 -2.95 -4.46
C LEU A 41 -14.49 -1.95 -5.59
N GLY A 42 -13.82 -0.78 -5.55
CA GLY A 42 -13.91 0.21 -6.62
C GLY A 42 -13.39 -0.33 -7.96
N TRP A 43 -12.29 -1.09 -7.93
CA TRP A 43 -11.79 -1.75 -9.12
C TRP A 43 -12.78 -2.79 -9.66
N TRP A 44 -13.34 -3.62 -8.79
CA TRP A 44 -14.31 -4.65 -9.18
C TRP A 44 -15.58 -4.08 -9.81
N TRP A 45 -16.14 -3.00 -9.25
CA TRP A 45 -17.39 -2.41 -9.76
C TRP A 45 -17.22 -1.61 -11.05
N GLY A 46 -16.04 -1.04 -11.30
CA GLY A 46 -15.90 -0.13 -12.44
C GLY A 46 -14.49 0.30 -12.80
N GLN A 47 -13.46 -0.42 -12.35
CA GLN A 47 -12.05 -0.14 -12.62
C GLN A 47 -11.63 1.28 -12.19
N LYS A 48 -12.15 1.75 -11.04
CA LYS A 48 -11.94 3.11 -10.54
C LYS A 48 -11.72 3.09 -9.03
N VAL A 49 -11.04 4.11 -8.52
CA VAL A 49 -11.12 4.45 -7.10
C VAL A 49 -12.56 4.88 -6.80
N LEU A 50 -13.13 4.44 -5.67
CA LEU A 50 -14.48 4.82 -5.30
C LEU A 50 -14.59 6.35 -5.22
N PRO A 51 -15.71 6.97 -5.63
CA PRO A 51 -15.79 8.42 -5.63
C PRO A 51 -15.52 9.01 -4.25
N TRP A 52 -16.02 8.40 -3.19
CA TRP A 52 -15.87 8.89 -1.82
C TRP A 52 -14.62 8.36 -1.10
N ASP A 53 -13.80 7.51 -1.73
CA ASP A 53 -12.54 7.05 -1.14
C ASP A 53 -11.52 8.19 -1.09
N THR A 54 -10.73 8.18 -0.02
CA THR A 54 -9.66 9.16 0.23
C THR A 54 -8.28 8.53 0.33
N ASP A 55 -8.22 7.21 0.43
CA ASP A 55 -7.05 6.37 0.60
C ASP A 55 -7.07 5.19 -0.36
N ILE A 56 -5.93 4.51 -0.46
CA ILE A 56 -5.77 3.27 -1.20
C ILE A 56 -5.05 2.29 -0.30
N ASP A 57 -5.59 1.09 -0.21
CA ASP A 57 -5.02 -0.02 0.54
C ASP A 57 -4.56 -1.13 -0.40
N VAL A 58 -3.34 -1.59 -0.15
CA VAL A 58 -2.75 -2.71 -0.87
C VAL A 58 -2.08 -3.66 0.11
N GLN A 59 -1.89 -4.88 -0.36
CA GLN A 59 -1.19 -5.91 0.40
C GLN A 59 -0.01 -6.49 -0.38
N VAL A 60 0.95 -6.98 0.39
CA VAL A 60 2.09 -7.77 -0.08
C VAL A 60 2.34 -8.95 0.85
N THR A 61 3.09 -9.94 0.37
CA THR A 61 3.57 -11.04 1.21
C THR A 61 4.63 -10.59 2.21
N GLU A 62 4.79 -11.35 3.30
CA GLU A 62 5.83 -11.09 4.30
C GLU A 62 7.24 -11.14 3.74
N GLU A 63 7.52 -12.08 2.85
CA GLU A 63 8.81 -12.15 2.15
C GLU A 63 9.07 -10.86 1.35
N SER A 64 8.08 -10.39 0.60
CA SER A 64 8.15 -9.14 -0.16
C SER A 64 8.40 -7.93 0.76
N MET A 65 7.75 -7.87 1.92
CA MET A 65 7.98 -6.79 2.87
C MET A 65 9.41 -6.80 3.43
N HIS A 66 9.97 -7.97 3.77
CA HIS A 66 11.37 -8.07 4.19
C HIS A 66 12.34 -7.65 3.08
N TYR A 67 12.05 -8.02 1.84
CA TYR A 67 12.84 -7.60 0.67
C TYR A 67 12.82 -6.07 0.52
N LEU A 68 11.63 -5.46 0.55
CA LEU A 68 11.47 -4.00 0.50
C LEU A 68 12.20 -3.29 1.64
N ALA A 69 12.06 -3.78 2.87
CA ALA A 69 12.72 -3.22 4.04
C ALA A 69 14.25 -3.24 3.92
N SER A 70 14.80 -4.31 3.36
CA SER A 70 16.24 -4.54 3.28
C SER A 70 16.92 -3.75 2.18
N TYR A 71 16.23 -3.54 1.04
CA TYR A 71 16.85 -3.00 -0.17
C TYR A 71 16.28 -1.66 -0.65
N TYR A 72 15.03 -1.34 -0.29
CA TYR A 72 14.28 -0.22 -0.87
C TYR A 72 13.69 0.75 0.16
N ASN A 73 13.88 0.54 1.47
CA ASN A 73 13.39 1.49 2.46
C ASN A 73 14.00 2.89 2.26
N MET A 74 13.16 3.93 2.29
CA MET A 74 13.51 5.33 2.03
C MET A 74 14.05 5.59 0.61
N SER A 75 13.84 4.68 -0.33
CA SER A 75 14.17 4.91 -1.74
C SER A 75 13.13 5.82 -2.42
N THR A 76 13.60 6.63 -3.37
CA THR A 76 12.76 7.56 -4.12
C THR A 76 12.76 7.22 -5.61
N PHE A 77 11.60 7.37 -6.23
CA PHE A 77 11.33 7.02 -7.63
C PHE A 77 10.73 8.23 -8.34
N HIS A 78 11.32 8.58 -9.48
CA HIS A 78 10.89 9.73 -10.25
C HIS A 78 10.05 9.30 -11.46
N TYR A 79 8.84 9.84 -11.57
CA TYR A 79 7.92 9.57 -12.66
C TYR A 79 7.59 10.84 -13.43
N LYS A 80 7.74 10.79 -14.75
CA LYS A 80 7.33 11.85 -15.67
C LYS A 80 6.46 11.26 -16.76
N THR A 81 5.19 11.65 -16.77
CA THR A 81 4.17 11.16 -17.71
C THR A 81 3.44 12.32 -18.36
N SER A 82 2.58 12.04 -19.35
CA SER A 82 1.71 13.08 -19.92
C SER A 82 0.76 13.72 -18.89
N ARG A 83 0.42 12.99 -17.81
CA ARG A 83 -0.39 13.50 -16.69
C ARG A 83 0.42 14.25 -15.64
N MET A 84 1.73 13.99 -15.58
CA MET A 84 2.68 14.64 -14.68
C MET A 84 3.81 15.28 -15.49
N PRO A 85 3.53 16.36 -16.25
CA PRO A 85 4.46 16.92 -17.22
C PRO A 85 5.72 17.53 -16.59
N TYR A 86 5.66 17.92 -15.31
CA TYR A 86 6.79 18.44 -14.56
C TYR A 86 7.59 17.36 -13.82
N GLY A 87 7.12 16.11 -13.87
CA GLY A 87 7.65 15.02 -13.04
C GLY A 87 7.14 15.10 -11.60
N LYS A 88 7.18 13.96 -10.91
CA LYS A 88 6.89 13.82 -9.48
C LYS A 88 7.82 12.79 -8.86
N TYR A 89 8.12 12.97 -7.58
CA TYR A 89 8.84 11.99 -6.79
C TYR A 89 7.88 11.22 -5.89
N TYR A 90 8.12 9.92 -5.80
CA TYR A 90 7.43 9.01 -4.92
C TYR A 90 8.45 8.31 -4.02
N MET A 91 8.11 8.08 -2.77
CA MET A 91 8.99 7.46 -1.80
C MET A 91 8.36 6.19 -1.25
N LEU A 92 9.16 5.12 -1.16
CA LEU A 92 8.80 3.95 -0.38
C LEU A 92 9.35 4.10 1.04
N GLU A 93 8.47 4.14 2.02
CA GLU A 93 8.82 4.15 3.44
C GLU A 93 8.35 2.85 4.09
N VAL A 94 9.25 2.11 4.74
CA VAL A 94 8.92 0.92 5.52
C VAL A 94 8.97 1.25 7.00
N ASN A 95 7.86 0.97 7.71
CA ASN A 95 7.75 1.17 9.15
C ASN A 95 8.68 0.20 9.88
N PRO A 96 9.59 0.65 10.77
CA PRO A 96 10.50 -0.23 11.51
C PRO A 96 9.81 -1.36 12.30
N ASN A 97 8.54 -1.18 12.65
CA ASN A 97 7.73 -2.17 13.38
C ASN A 97 7.00 -3.17 12.46
N TYR A 98 7.33 -3.22 11.16
CA TYR A 98 6.73 -4.18 10.21
C TYR A 98 6.95 -5.66 10.62
N ILE A 99 7.98 -5.92 11.44
CA ILE A 99 8.32 -7.23 12.00
C ILE A 99 7.31 -7.69 13.07
N ASN A 100 6.61 -6.75 13.71
CA ASN A 100 5.56 -7.11 14.66
C ASN A 100 4.48 -7.90 13.92
N ARG A 101 4.09 -9.07 14.42
CA ARG A 101 3.03 -9.90 13.84
C ARG A 101 1.73 -9.83 14.64
N GLU A 102 1.82 -9.30 15.86
CA GLU A 102 0.73 -9.31 16.82
C GLU A 102 -0.37 -8.33 16.42
N GLN A 103 -1.62 -8.77 16.55
CA GLN A 103 -2.81 -7.93 16.33
C GLN A 103 -3.19 -7.12 17.57
N THR A 104 -2.37 -7.16 18.63
CA THR A 104 -2.64 -6.44 19.87
C THR A 104 -2.34 -4.94 19.76
N ASP A 105 -1.48 -4.54 18.83
CA ASP A 105 -1.15 -3.13 18.58
C ASP A 105 -2.07 -2.55 17.50
N THR A 106 -3.24 -2.08 17.93
CA THR A 106 -4.25 -1.49 17.04
C THR A 106 -3.86 -0.12 16.50
N SER A 107 -2.78 0.50 17.00
CA SER A 107 -2.29 1.80 16.53
C SER A 107 -1.25 1.67 15.41
N ASN A 108 -0.78 0.45 15.13
CA ASN A 108 0.35 0.19 14.23
C ASN A 108 0.04 -0.94 13.25
N VAL A 109 -1.04 -0.75 12.49
CA VAL A 109 -1.54 -1.75 11.52
C VAL A 109 -0.85 -1.67 10.16
N ILE A 110 -0.20 -0.53 9.84
CA ILE A 110 0.42 -0.27 8.53
C ILE A 110 1.92 -0.58 8.55
N ASP A 111 2.37 -1.39 7.59
CA ASP A 111 3.74 -1.90 7.52
C ASP A 111 4.64 -1.06 6.61
N ALA A 112 4.09 -0.46 5.55
CA ALA A 112 4.81 0.46 4.67
C ALA A 112 3.87 1.44 3.98
N ARG A 113 4.45 2.48 3.37
CA ARG A 113 3.72 3.47 2.57
C ARG A 113 4.43 3.78 1.27
N TRP A 114 3.63 4.01 0.23
CA TRP A 114 4.08 4.63 -1.01
C TRP A 114 3.58 6.07 -1.06
N ILE A 115 4.48 7.04 -1.02
CA ILE A 115 4.17 8.44 -0.70
C ILE A 115 4.48 9.35 -1.89
N ASP A 116 3.53 10.16 -2.34
CA ASP A 116 3.79 11.32 -3.21
C ASP A 116 4.45 12.41 -2.36
N THR A 117 5.73 12.71 -2.61
CA THR A 117 6.50 13.61 -1.73
C THR A 117 6.07 15.06 -1.83
N ASP A 118 5.38 15.45 -2.90
CA ASP A 118 4.93 16.82 -3.11
C ASP A 118 3.63 17.10 -2.35
N SER A 119 2.67 16.16 -2.46
CA SER A 119 1.35 16.31 -1.84
C SER A 119 1.25 15.72 -0.43
N GLY A 120 2.12 14.76 -0.10
CA GLY A 120 2.03 13.97 1.13
C GLY A 120 0.93 12.90 1.10
N MET A 121 0.21 12.72 -0.01
CA MET A 121 -0.74 11.61 -0.17
C MET A 121 0.01 10.29 -0.32
N PHE A 122 -0.60 9.20 0.16
CA PHE A 122 0.05 7.89 0.17
C PHE A 122 -0.91 6.74 -0.07
N ILE A 123 -0.32 5.59 -0.38
CA ILE A 123 -0.95 4.26 -0.34
C ILE A 123 -0.46 3.57 0.94
N ASP A 124 -1.39 3.00 1.70
CA ASP A 124 -1.07 2.16 2.84
C ASP A 124 -0.83 0.71 2.38
N ILE A 125 0.32 0.16 2.78
CA ILE A 125 0.75 -1.19 2.42
C ILE A 125 0.74 -2.03 3.71
N THR A 126 -0.10 -3.06 3.73
CA THR A 126 -0.16 -4.04 4.81
C THR A 126 0.45 -5.36 4.38
N THR A 127 1.06 -6.07 5.32
CA THR A 127 1.68 -7.36 5.01
C THR A 127 0.77 -8.50 5.43
N VAL A 128 0.56 -9.45 4.52
CA VAL A 128 -0.11 -10.72 4.81
C VAL A 128 0.91 -11.80 5.11
N ARG A 129 0.60 -12.68 6.07
CA ARG A 129 1.49 -13.77 6.49
C ARG A 129 0.73 -14.94 7.05
N TYR A 130 1.33 -16.14 7.02
CA TYR A 130 0.75 -17.30 7.67
C TYR A 130 0.67 -17.13 9.19
N ASN A 131 -0.50 -17.45 9.74
CA ASN A 131 -0.73 -17.52 11.17
C ASN A 131 -0.58 -18.98 11.65
N LEU A 132 0.63 -19.31 12.08
CA LEU A 132 1.01 -20.67 12.49
C LEU A 132 0.33 -21.14 13.79
N THR A 133 -0.23 -20.21 14.55
CA THR A 133 -0.88 -20.48 15.85
C THR A 133 -2.40 -20.35 15.77
N HIS A 134 -2.96 -20.21 14.57
CA HIS A 134 -4.39 -19.98 14.41
C HIS A 134 -5.23 -21.21 14.85
N PRO A 135 -6.32 -21.03 15.63
CA PRO A 135 -7.11 -22.14 16.15
C PRO A 135 -7.80 -23.00 15.07
N ALA A 136 -7.99 -22.44 13.87
CA ALA A 136 -8.56 -23.18 12.73
C ALA A 136 -7.54 -24.05 11.97
N GLY A 137 -6.29 -24.13 12.43
CA GLY A 137 -5.21 -24.93 11.84
C GLY A 137 -4.36 -24.17 10.81
N GLU A 138 -3.58 -24.94 10.04
CA GLU A 138 -2.69 -24.44 8.99
C GLU A 138 -3.45 -23.81 7.80
N GLY A 139 -2.72 -23.06 6.97
CA GLY A 139 -3.27 -22.44 5.75
C GLY A 139 -4.08 -21.16 5.99
N ILE A 140 -4.07 -20.64 7.23
CA ILE A 140 -4.65 -19.34 7.55
C ILE A 140 -3.59 -18.26 7.39
N LEU A 141 -3.92 -17.25 6.61
CA LEU A 141 -3.17 -16.03 6.50
C LEU A 141 -3.85 -14.94 7.33
N SER A 142 -3.07 -14.07 7.96
CA SER A 142 -3.58 -12.94 8.71
C SER A 142 -2.77 -11.67 8.49
N CYS A 143 -3.43 -10.54 8.67
CA CYS A 143 -2.83 -9.21 8.69
C CYS A 143 -2.94 -8.60 10.09
N LYS A 144 -2.19 -7.52 10.36
CA LYS A 144 -2.18 -6.84 11.68
C LYS A 144 -3.51 -6.22 12.08
N ASP A 145 -4.33 -5.90 11.09
CA ASP A 145 -5.65 -5.30 11.24
C ASP A 145 -6.76 -6.32 11.57
N GLY A 146 -6.43 -7.61 11.70
CA GLY A 146 -7.38 -8.66 12.04
C GLY A 146 -8.01 -9.37 10.84
N HIS A 147 -7.71 -8.96 9.59
CA HIS A 147 -8.24 -9.67 8.43
C HIS A 147 -7.55 -11.03 8.27
N GLU A 148 -8.36 -12.05 7.96
CA GLU A 148 -7.93 -13.43 7.79
C GLU A 148 -8.35 -13.96 6.41
N PHE A 149 -7.46 -14.74 5.81
CA PHE A 149 -7.66 -15.39 4.52
C PHE A 149 -7.29 -16.86 4.64
N ARG A 150 -7.82 -17.69 3.75
CA ARG A 150 -7.49 -19.11 3.68
C ARG A 150 -6.91 -19.43 2.31
N ASP A 151 -5.79 -20.15 2.30
CA ASP A 151 -5.09 -20.58 1.08
C ASP A 151 -5.76 -21.79 0.38
N THR A 152 -7.10 -21.86 0.39
CA THR A 152 -7.86 -23.01 -0.16
C THR A 152 -9.15 -22.59 -0.84
#